data_AF-A0A367GTE0-F1
#
_entry.id   AF-A0A367GTE0-F1
#
_cell.length_a   1.000
_cell.length_b   1.000
_cell.length_c   1.000
_cell.angle_alpha   90.00
_cell.angle_beta   90.00
_cell.angle_gamma   90.00
#
_symmetry.space_group_name_H-M   'P 1'
#
loop_
_entity.id
_entity.type
_entity.pdbx_description
1 polymer ?
#
loop_
_entity_poly.entity_id
_entity_poly.type
_entity_poly.pdbx_seq_one_letter_code
_entity_poly.pdbx_strand_id
1 'polypeptide(L)'
;MKDISVGLDFLLENRDDWSIATFYSFLDALNNDCFSVSYPEDEENWATVMQSDIEVAFVWKRLPLITVKKDVVDKIKTITNSFHNTMVVVVDSLSSIELKLTNSDHKEYFGSGLNYSGFSANDLWFYSVV
;
A
#
# COMPACT_ATOMS: atom_id res chain seq x y z
N MET A 1 -17.41 5.59 0.50
CA MET A 1 -16.25 5.22 -0.33
C MET A 1 -15.20 6.31 -0.21
N LYS A 2 -13.99 5.92 0.18
CA LYS A 2 -12.85 6.78 0.47
C LYS A 2 -12.12 7.12 -0.82
N ASP A 3 -12.03 8.41 -1.11
CA ASP A 3 -11.20 8.90 -2.22
C ASP A 3 -9.74 8.98 -1.76
N ILE A 4 -8.84 8.35 -2.50
CA ILE A 4 -7.40 8.37 -2.20
C ILE A 4 -6.59 9.17 -3.23
N SER A 5 -7.26 9.83 -4.19
CA SER A 5 -6.61 10.46 -5.35
C SER A 5 -5.59 11.54 -4.94
N VAL A 6 -6.01 12.48 -4.08
CA VAL A 6 -5.17 13.59 -3.63
C VAL A 6 -3.92 13.10 -2.89
N GLY A 7 -4.05 12.04 -2.09
CA GLY A 7 -2.92 11.46 -1.38
C GLY A 7 -1.93 10.79 -2.34
N LEU A 8 -2.43 10.12 -3.38
CA LEU A 8 -1.58 9.54 -4.41
C LEU A 8 -0.88 10.61 -5.26
N ASP A 9 -1.58 11.68 -5.65
CA ASP A 9 -0.97 12.80 -6.37
C ASP A 9 0.20 13.37 -5.56
N PHE A 10 -0.01 13.60 -4.26
CA PHE A 10 1.05 14.03 -3.35
C PHE A 10 2.23 13.04 -3.29
N LEU A 11 1.98 11.73 -3.21
CA LEU A 11 3.04 10.73 -3.22
C LEU A 11 3.81 10.74 -4.54
N LEU A 12 3.12 10.83 -5.68
CA LEU A 12 3.75 10.83 -7.00
C LEU A 12 4.69 12.03 -7.17
N GLU A 13 4.29 13.19 -6.64
CA GLU A 13 5.10 14.42 -6.65
C GLU A 13 6.28 14.39 -5.66
N ASN A 14 6.22 13.60 -4.58
CA ASN A 14 7.16 13.65 -3.45
C ASN A 14 7.81 12.28 -3.12
N ARG A 15 7.88 11.36 -4.09
CA ARG A 15 8.39 9.99 -3.88
C ARG A 15 9.91 9.87 -3.74
N ASP A 16 10.65 10.98 -3.77
CA ASP A 16 12.12 11.00 -3.89
C ASP A 16 12.84 10.21 -2.76
N ASP A 17 12.22 10.12 -1.59
CA ASP A 17 12.77 9.40 -0.43
C ASP A 17 12.43 7.89 -0.42
N TRP A 18 11.48 7.45 -1.26
CA TRP A 18 11.06 6.05 -1.34
C TRP A 18 11.91 5.26 -2.33
N SER A 19 13.16 5.01 -1.95
CA SER A 19 14.05 4.14 -2.69
C SER A 19 13.73 2.66 -2.43
N ILE A 20 14.24 1.77 -3.29
CA ILE A 20 14.19 0.32 -3.05
C ILE A 20 14.83 -0.05 -1.70
N ALA A 21 15.90 0.65 -1.30
CA ALA A 21 16.53 0.43 0.00
C ALA A 21 15.62 0.87 1.16
N THR A 22 14.88 1.98 0.98
CA THR A 22 13.88 2.46 1.94
C THR A 22 12.74 1.45 2.09
N PHE A 23 12.25 0.92 0.97
CA PHE A 23 11.24 -0.14 0.96
C PHE A 23 11.68 -1.36 1.77
N TYR A 24 12.87 -1.91 1.51
CA TYR A 24 13.35 -3.08 2.27
C TYR A 24 13.59 -2.75 3.75
N SER A 25 14.10 -1.56 4.06
CA SER A 25 14.24 -1.10 5.45
C SER A 25 12.90 -1.02 6.18
N PHE A 26 11.84 -0.64 5.47
CA PHE A 26 10.48 -0.63 5.99
C PHE A 26 9.95 -2.05 6.24
N LEU A 27 10.18 -2.99 5.31
CA LEU A 27 9.80 -4.39 5.50
C LEU A 27 10.55 -5.04 6.67
N ASP A 28 11.83 -4.73 6.86
CA ASP A 28 12.62 -5.18 8.00
C ASP A 28 12.08 -4.63 9.32
N ALA A 29 11.66 -3.36 9.34
CA ALA A 29 11.03 -2.76 10.51
C ALA A 29 9.71 -3.46 10.87
N LEU A 30 8.90 -3.85 9.87
CA LEU A 30 7.70 -4.67 10.09
C LEU A 30 8.02 -6.05 10.64
N ASN A 31 9.00 -6.75 10.05
CA ASN A 31 9.43 -8.07 10.52
C ASN A 31 9.93 -8.04 11.98
N ASN A 32 10.60 -6.96 12.38
CA ASN A 32 11.07 -6.78 13.75
C ASN A 32 9.94 -6.48 14.76
N ASP A 33 8.76 -6.04 14.30
CA ASP A 33 7.60 -5.68 15.13
C ASP A 33 6.48 -6.73 15.10
N CYS A 34 6.85 -8.01 15.06
CA CYS A 34 5.95 -9.17 15.11
C CYS A 34 5.01 -9.33 13.90
N PHE A 35 5.31 -8.68 12.78
CA PHE A 35 4.69 -9.01 11.50
C PHE A 35 5.56 -10.02 10.74
N SER A 36 4.97 -10.73 9.80
CA SER A 36 5.71 -11.48 8.79
C SER A 36 5.45 -10.85 7.45
N VAL A 37 6.50 -10.63 6.67
CA VAL A 37 6.38 -10.01 5.35
C VAL A 37 6.70 -11.04 4.28
N SER A 38 5.84 -11.13 3.26
CA SER A 38 6.04 -11.93 2.06
C SER A 38 6.14 -11.02 0.85
N TYR A 39 7.22 -11.14 0.07
CA TYR A 39 7.38 -10.47 -1.21
C TYR A 39 8.18 -11.38 -2.14
N PRO A 40 7.72 -11.64 -3.38
CA PRO A 40 8.56 -12.33 -4.36
C PRO A 40 9.59 -11.35 -4.93
N GLU A 41 10.86 -11.75 -4.94
CA GLU A 41 11.99 -10.89 -5.31
C GLU A 41 11.93 -10.40 -6.78
N ASP A 42 11.36 -11.22 -7.67
CA ASP A 42 11.51 -11.06 -9.12
C ASP A 42 10.28 -10.54 -9.87
N GLU A 43 9.08 -10.51 -9.27
CA GLU A 43 7.85 -10.29 -10.05
C GLU A 43 6.84 -9.29 -9.45
N GLU A 44 6.74 -9.14 -8.13
CA GLU A 44 5.68 -8.31 -7.55
C GLU A 44 6.14 -6.89 -7.21
N ASN A 45 5.28 -5.94 -7.55
CA ASN A 45 5.39 -4.57 -7.09
C ASN A 45 5.03 -4.43 -5.61
N TRP A 46 4.55 -5.46 -4.92
CA TRP A 46 4.02 -5.33 -3.57
C TRP A 46 4.64 -6.34 -2.61
N ALA A 47 4.65 -5.95 -1.34
CA ALA A 47 4.83 -6.88 -0.23
C ALA A 47 3.52 -7.05 0.51
N THR A 48 3.23 -8.29 0.89
CA THR A 48 2.11 -8.67 1.75
C THR A 48 2.58 -8.76 3.19
N VAL A 49 1.87 -8.11 4.10
CA VAL A 49 2.16 -8.11 5.54
C VAL A 49 1.14 -8.98 6.25
N MET A 50 1.65 -9.88 7.08
CA MET A 50 0.90 -10.89 7.81
C MET A 50 0.99 -10.64 9.32
N GLN A 51 -0.09 -10.89 10.04
CA GLN A 51 -0.10 -11.03 11.50
C GLN A 51 -0.80 -12.35 11.85
N SER A 52 -0.07 -13.27 12.50
CA SER A 52 -0.59 -14.60 12.88
C SER A 52 -1.30 -15.32 11.73
N ASP A 53 -0.64 -15.41 10.57
CA ASP A 53 -1.12 -16.04 9.33
C ASP A 53 -2.29 -15.35 8.61
N ILE A 54 -2.65 -14.13 9.03
CA ILE A 54 -3.69 -13.34 8.36
C ILE A 54 -3.04 -12.17 7.61
N GLU A 55 -3.38 -11.99 6.34
CA GLU A 55 -3.02 -10.81 5.55
C GLU A 55 -3.66 -9.57 6.17
N VAL A 56 -2.85 -8.57 6.52
CA VAL A 56 -3.30 -7.36 7.21
C VAL A 56 -2.93 -6.06 6.52
N ALA A 57 -1.95 -6.08 5.62
CA ALA A 57 -1.58 -4.93 4.82
C ALA A 57 -0.88 -5.31 3.51
N PHE A 58 -0.93 -4.40 2.53
CA PHE A 58 -0.05 -4.41 1.36
C PHE A 58 0.81 -3.17 1.34
N VAL A 59 2.08 -3.33 0.99
CA VAL A 59 3.07 -2.25 0.88
C VAL A 59 3.56 -2.17 -0.55
N TRP A 60 3.45 -1.01 -1.18
CA TRP A 60 3.89 -0.84 -2.56
C TRP A 60 5.40 -0.61 -2.61
N LYS A 61 6.09 -1.32 -3.49
CA LYS A 61 7.54 -1.22 -3.72
C LYS A 61 7.92 0.10 -4.39
N ARG A 62 7.05 0.64 -5.24
CA ARG A 62 7.38 1.78 -6.10
C ARG A 62 6.90 3.13 -5.59
N LEU A 63 5.94 3.14 -4.67
CA LEU A 63 5.48 4.34 -3.98
C LEU A 63 5.38 4.03 -2.49
N PRO A 64 5.54 5.03 -1.62
CA PRO A 64 5.38 4.87 -0.17
C PRO A 64 3.90 4.75 0.21
N LEU A 65 3.20 3.79 -0.39
CA LEU A 65 1.76 3.53 -0.25
C LEU A 65 1.55 2.22 0.52
N ILE A 66 0.75 2.30 1.56
CA ILE A 66 0.40 1.15 2.39
C ILE A 66 -1.11 1.09 2.51
N THR A 67 -1.71 -0.04 2.15
CA THR A 67 -3.11 -0.34 2.49
C THR A 67 -3.12 -1.25 3.71
N VAL A 68 -3.96 -0.97 4.71
CA VAL A 68 -3.91 -1.67 6.01
C VAL A 68 -5.29 -1.83 6.61
N LYS A 69 -5.56 -2.99 7.21
CA LYS A 69 -6.79 -3.23 7.97
C LYS A 69 -6.86 -2.33 9.21
N LYS A 70 -8.06 -1.83 9.48
CA LYS A 70 -8.33 -0.89 10.58
C LYS A 70 -7.94 -1.40 11.96
N ASP A 71 -8.04 -2.70 12.19
CA ASP A 71 -7.72 -3.35 13.46
C ASP A 71 -6.21 -3.42 13.78
N VAL A 72 -5.35 -3.26 12.78
CA VAL A 72 -3.89 -3.27 12.97
C VAL A 72 -3.21 -1.93 12.68
N VAL A 73 -3.97 -0.91 12.28
CA VAL A 73 -3.43 0.38 11.82
C VAL A 73 -2.53 1.05 12.86
N ASP A 74 -2.87 0.99 14.14
CA ASP A 74 -2.10 1.69 15.18
C ASP A 74 -0.70 1.09 15.37
N LYS A 75 -0.57 -0.22 15.18
CA LYS A 75 0.73 -0.91 15.18
C LYS A 75 1.57 -0.47 13.98
N ILE A 76 1.00 -0.55 12.77
CA ILE A 76 1.70 -0.14 11.54
C ILE A 76 2.06 1.35 11.59
N LYS A 77 1.19 2.21 12.12
CA LYS A 77 1.44 3.66 12.22
C LYS A 77 2.68 4.00 13.02
N THR A 78 2.95 3.23 14.08
CA THR A 78 4.14 3.43 14.92
C THR A 78 5.41 3.25 14.10
N ILE A 79 5.41 2.27 13.19
CA ILE A 79 6.51 2.01 12.27
C ILE A 79 6.56 3.08 11.18
N THR A 80 5.43 3.38 10.53
CA THR A 80 5.39 4.35 9.42
C THR A 80 5.79 5.75 9.84
N ASN A 81 5.61 6.14 11.10
CA ASN A 81 6.06 7.46 11.60
C ASN A 81 7.58 7.66 11.50
N SER A 82 8.35 6.57 11.38
CA SER A 82 9.80 6.61 11.18
C SER A 82 10.19 6.75 9.69
N PHE A 83 9.20 6.73 8.78
CA PHE A 83 9.40 6.81 7.34
C PHE A 83 8.63 8.03 6.81
N HIS A 84 9.35 8.96 6.17
CA HIS A 84 8.75 10.18 5.66
C HIS A 84 7.84 9.89 4.46
N ASN A 85 6.87 10.78 4.24
CA ASN A 85 6.01 10.79 3.04
C ASN A 85 5.32 9.46 2.74
N THR A 86 4.94 8.70 3.77
CA THR A 86 4.19 7.44 3.61
C THR A 86 2.69 7.68 3.71
N MET A 87 1.94 7.23 2.70
CA MET A 87 0.48 7.24 2.70
C MET A 87 -0.06 5.93 3.28
N VAL A 88 -0.79 6.04 4.39
CA VAL A 88 -1.46 4.90 5.03
C VAL A 88 -2.96 4.93 4.72
N VAL A 89 -3.40 4.03 3.84
CA VAL A 89 -4.79 3.82 3.46
C VAL A 89 -5.41 2.75 4.36
N VAL A 90 -6.10 3.21 5.40
CA VAL A 90 -6.90 2.35 6.27
C VAL A 90 -8.17 1.88 5.55
N VAL A 91 -8.42 0.57 5.62
CA VAL A 91 -9.59 -0.16 5.10
C VAL A 91 -10.21 -1.04 6.20
N ASP A 92 -11.50 -1.31 6.15
CA ASP A 92 -12.16 -2.24 7.09
C ASP A 92 -11.73 -3.69 6.84
N SER A 93 -11.51 -4.06 5.57
CA SER A 93 -10.94 -5.34 5.13
C SER A 93 -10.11 -5.13 3.85
N LEU A 94 -9.18 -6.03 3.54
CA LEU A 94 -8.42 -5.94 2.28
C LEU A 94 -9.30 -6.19 1.05
N SER A 95 -10.42 -6.91 1.22
CA SER A 95 -11.36 -7.24 0.14
C SER A 95 -12.62 -6.35 0.10
N SER A 96 -12.76 -5.36 0.99
CA SER A 96 -13.93 -4.46 0.97
C SER A 96 -13.80 -3.44 -0.16
N ILE A 97 -14.87 -3.32 -0.96
CA ILE A 97 -14.97 -2.30 -2.01
C ILE A 97 -15.29 -0.95 -1.37
N GLU A 98 -14.25 -0.24 -0.94
CA GLU A 98 -14.41 1.02 -0.22
C GLU A 98 -13.49 2.14 -0.71
N LEU A 99 -12.58 1.87 -1.65
CA LEU A 99 -11.66 2.84 -2.22
C LEU A 99 -12.15 3.33 -3.58
N LYS A 100 -11.81 4.57 -3.93
CA LYS A 100 -12.02 5.13 -5.27
C LYS A 100 -10.89 6.07 -5.67
N LEU A 101 -10.75 6.24 -6.98
CA LEU A 101 -9.83 7.15 -7.64
C LEU A 101 -10.63 7.99 -8.64
N THR A 102 -10.52 9.30 -8.56
CA THR A 102 -11.24 10.25 -9.41
C THR A 102 -10.35 10.89 -10.46
N ASN A 103 -9.02 10.85 -10.27
CA ASN A 103 -8.06 11.33 -11.25
C ASN A 103 -7.80 10.27 -12.33
N SER A 104 -7.90 10.67 -13.60
CA SER A 104 -7.65 9.79 -14.75
C SER A 104 -6.20 9.38 -14.91
N ASP A 105 -5.27 10.18 -14.37
CA ASP A 105 -3.84 10.01 -14.59
C ASP A 105 -3.30 8.79 -13.84
N HIS A 106 -3.99 8.33 -12.78
CA HIS A 106 -3.64 7.13 -12.03
C HIS A 106 -3.70 5.84 -12.85
N LYS A 107 -4.32 5.87 -14.04
CA LYS A 107 -4.38 4.73 -14.96
C LYS A 107 -3.02 4.25 -15.44
N GLU A 108 -2.03 5.13 -15.48
CA GLU A 108 -0.67 4.74 -15.85
C GLU A 108 0.01 3.85 -14.81
N TYR A 109 -0.44 3.90 -13.55
CA TYR A 109 0.13 3.08 -12.47
C TYR A 109 -0.71 1.85 -12.11
N PHE A 110 -2.04 1.95 -12.21
CA PHE A 110 -2.95 0.86 -11.77
C PHE A 110 -3.68 0.14 -12.90
N GLY A 111 -3.35 0.45 -14.14
CA GLY A 111 -3.89 -0.24 -15.31
C GLY A 111 -5.36 0.02 -15.57
N SER A 112 -5.82 -0.41 -16.75
CA SER A 112 -7.22 -0.23 -17.16
C SER A 112 -8.19 -1.22 -16.50
N GLY A 113 -7.69 -2.26 -15.84
CA GLY A 113 -8.50 -3.31 -15.19
C GLY A 113 -9.12 -2.88 -13.86
N LEU A 114 -8.53 -1.89 -13.18
CA LEU A 114 -9.04 -1.38 -11.91
C LEU A 114 -10.37 -0.64 -12.10
N ASN A 115 -11.38 -0.93 -11.28
CA ASN A 115 -12.60 -0.13 -11.24
C ASN A 115 -12.40 1.15 -10.41
N TYR A 116 -11.97 2.24 -11.04
CA TYR A 116 -11.70 3.53 -10.40
C TYR A 116 -12.88 4.10 -9.59
N SER A 117 -14.11 3.72 -9.91
CA SER A 117 -15.31 4.16 -9.19
C SER A 117 -15.58 3.42 -7.89
N GLY A 118 -14.88 2.31 -7.64
CA GLY A 118 -15.03 1.48 -6.46
C GLY A 118 -14.21 0.20 -6.53
N PHE A 119 -13.22 0.07 -5.65
CA PHE A 119 -12.31 -1.08 -5.59
C PHE A 119 -11.85 -1.37 -4.15
N SER A 120 -11.28 -2.55 -3.95
CA SER A 120 -10.69 -3.02 -2.69
C SER A 120 -9.16 -2.89 -2.69
N ALA A 121 -8.53 -3.07 -1.52
CA ALA A 121 -7.06 -3.11 -1.46
C ALA A 121 -6.49 -4.28 -2.28
N ASN A 122 -7.19 -5.43 -2.30
CA ASN A 122 -6.84 -6.58 -3.15
C ASN A 122 -6.89 -6.22 -4.63
N ASP A 123 -7.92 -5.49 -5.07
CA ASP A 123 -8.01 -5.04 -6.46
C ASP A 123 -6.84 -4.11 -6.81
N LEU A 124 -6.49 -3.20 -5.89
CA LEU A 124 -5.36 -2.29 -6.08
C LEU A 124 -4.02 -3.03 -6.20
N TRP A 125 -3.80 -4.01 -5.33
CA TRP A 125 -2.64 -4.92 -5.38
C TRP A 125 -2.60 -5.66 -6.72
N PHE A 126 -3.71 -6.27 -7.12
CA PHE A 126 -3.80 -7.14 -8.29
C PHE A 126 -3.68 -6.40 -9.63
N TYR A 127 -4.32 -5.24 -9.78
CA TYR A 127 -4.36 -4.52 -11.06
C TYR A 127 -3.18 -3.55 -11.26
N SER A 128 -2.36 -3.31 -10.25
CA SER A 128 -1.18 -2.45 -10.36
C SER A 128 -0.23 -2.93 -11.47
N VAL A 129 0.09 -2.03 -12.40
CA VAL A 129 0.90 -2.37 -13.59
C VAL A 129 2.35 -1.99 -13.35
N VAL A 130 3.25 -2.84 -13.85
CA VAL A 130 4.72 -2.69 -13.88
C VAL A 130 5.13 -1.42 -14.60
#